data_AF-A0A7W1IJ80-F1
#
_entry.id   AF-A0A7W1IJ80-F1
#
_cell.length_a   1.000
_cell.length_b   1.000
_cell.length_c   1.000
_cell.angle_alpha   90.00
_cell.angle_beta   90.00
_cell.angle_gamma   90.00
#
_symmetry.space_group_name_H-M   'P 1'
#
loop_
_entity.id
_entity.type
_entity.pdbx_description
1 polymer ?
#
loop_
_entity_poly.entity_id
_entity_poly.type
_entity_poly.pdbx_seq_one_letter_code
_entity_poly.pdbx_strand_id
1 'polypeptide(L)'
;MNRKRNTLYCFSPPVMILTMIIEVALAIYALVRFKHTLLRNLAIATFLLLAFFQFAEFQVCANTLGNPELWSRFGYAAITLLPVLGVHVISSISHRHNRQLLIALYSISIAFALFFISTPDAIGMTRCTGRYVLFSLQPAIASMYYLFYSTVLLIGTGLAIVNFRNEKRQNIRHAYIWFVVGSLAFCLPTGIIYILRPSSLDSLPSIMCGFAVLFAFVLGLRVLPLVGKQNTPVRNKTR
;
A
#
# COMPACT_ATOMS: atom_id res chain seq x y z
N MET A 1 -14.26 32.36 22.91
CA MET A 1 -14.80 31.63 21.73
C MET A 1 -13.67 31.33 20.76
N ASN A 2 -13.08 30.13 20.84
CA ASN A 2 -11.93 29.75 20.01
C ASN A 2 -12.44 29.14 18.69
N ARG A 3 -12.25 29.83 17.56
CA ARG A 3 -12.65 29.34 16.23
C ARG A 3 -11.93 28.02 15.95
N LYS A 4 -12.65 26.89 16.00
CA LYS A 4 -12.19 25.62 15.41
C LYS A 4 -12.03 25.84 13.90
N ARG A 5 -10.81 26.18 13.46
CA ARG A 5 -10.47 26.14 12.03
C ARG A 5 -10.42 24.67 11.64
N ASN A 6 -11.45 24.20 10.93
CA ASN A 6 -11.46 22.90 10.25
C ASN A 6 -10.53 22.92 9.04
N THR A 7 -9.24 23.23 9.23
CA THR A 7 -8.22 23.02 8.21
C THR A 7 -7.84 21.56 8.25
N LEU A 8 -8.48 20.76 7.38
CA LEU A 8 -8.10 19.38 7.13
C LEU A 8 -6.76 19.39 6.38
N TYR A 9 -5.69 18.95 7.05
CA TYR A 9 -4.43 18.65 6.38
C TYR A 9 -4.53 17.30 5.67
N CYS A 10 -3.85 17.15 4.52
CA CYS A 10 -3.94 15.96 3.66
C CYS A 10 -3.68 14.63 4.38
N PHE A 11 -2.95 14.63 5.51
CA PHE A 11 -2.65 13.43 6.31
C PHE A 11 -2.92 13.69 7.81
N SER A 12 -4.01 14.40 8.11
CA SER A 12 -4.47 14.60 9.49
C SER A 12 -5.16 13.33 10.04
N PRO A 13 -5.24 13.15 11.38
CA PRO A 13 -5.90 11.99 11.99
C PRO A 13 -7.32 11.68 11.48
N PRO A 14 -8.19 12.69 11.19
CA PRO A 14 -9.49 12.43 10.56
C PRO A 14 -9.38 11.82 9.16
N VAL A 15 -8.38 12.22 8.37
CA VAL A 15 -8.14 11.67 7.04
C VAL A 15 -7.65 10.22 7.14
N MET A 16 -6.77 9.91 8.10
CA MET A 16 -6.29 8.54 8.35
C MET A 16 -7.43 7.57 8.68
N ILE A 17 -8.39 8.00 9.51
CA ILE A 17 -9.58 7.19 9.80
C ILE A 17 -10.44 7.03 8.54
N LEU A 18 -10.62 8.10 7.76
CA LEU A 18 -11.42 8.05 6.54
C LEU A 18 -10.81 7.09 5.49
N THR A 19 -9.48 7.15 5.29
CA THR A 19 -8.77 6.25 4.37
C THR A 19 -8.83 4.80 4.85
N MET A 20 -8.65 4.55 6.16
CA MET A 20 -8.84 3.23 6.77
C MET A 20 -10.24 2.67 6.49
N ILE A 21 -11.30 3.48 6.68
CA ILE A 21 -12.69 3.05 6.40
C ILE A 21 -12.86 2.69 4.92
N ILE A 22 -12.30 3.50 4.01
CA ILE A 22 -12.36 3.25 2.57
C ILE A 22 -11.66 1.92 2.23
N GLU A 23 -10.49 1.66 2.78
CA GLU A 23 -9.71 0.45 2.51
C GLU A 23 -10.39 -0.80 3.06
N VAL A 24 -10.96 -0.73 4.27
CA VAL A 24 -11.79 -1.81 4.83
C VAL A 24 -13.04 -2.04 3.98
N ALA A 25 -13.70 -0.97 3.53
CA ALA A 25 -14.87 -1.08 2.64
C ALA A 25 -14.49 -1.73 1.29
N LEU A 26 -13.33 -1.41 0.72
CA LEU A 26 -12.81 -2.05 -0.50
C LEU A 26 -12.48 -3.53 -0.27
N ALA A 27 -11.94 -3.90 0.89
CA ALA A 27 -11.74 -5.30 1.27
C ALA A 27 -13.05 -6.08 1.36
N ILE A 28 -14.07 -5.52 2.04
CA ILE A 28 -15.40 -6.12 2.13
C ILE A 28 -16.04 -6.22 0.74
N TYR A 29 -15.97 -5.16 -0.05
CA TYR A 29 -16.45 -5.16 -1.44
C TYR A 29 -15.80 -6.27 -2.26
N ALA A 30 -14.47 -6.42 -2.17
CA ALA A 30 -13.73 -7.45 -2.90
C ALA A 30 -14.13 -8.88 -2.44
N LEU A 31 -14.36 -9.07 -1.14
CA LEU A 31 -14.83 -10.33 -0.55
C LEU A 31 -16.22 -10.72 -1.07
N VAL A 32 -17.17 -9.78 -1.07
CA VAL A 32 -18.57 -10.04 -1.46
C VAL A 32 -18.71 -10.21 -2.98
N ARG A 33 -18.02 -9.37 -3.77
CA ARG A 33 -18.27 -9.26 -5.21
C ARG A 33 -17.55 -10.34 -6.06
N PHE A 34 -16.41 -10.86 -5.61
CA PHE A 34 -15.53 -11.71 -6.41
C PHE A 34 -15.38 -13.13 -5.85
N LYS A 35 -15.23 -14.11 -6.75
CA LYS A 35 -14.97 -15.52 -6.40
C LYS A 35 -13.62 -15.69 -5.72
N HIS A 36 -13.51 -16.77 -4.92
CA HIS A 36 -12.27 -17.15 -4.27
C HIS A 36 -11.17 -17.40 -5.29
N THR A 37 -10.24 -16.46 -5.39
CA THR A 37 -9.10 -16.46 -6.32
C THR A 37 -7.88 -15.89 -5.62
N LEU A 38 -6.69 -16.29 -6.07
CA LEU A 38 -5.43 -15.77 -5.53
C LEU A 38 -5.38 -14.24 -5.65
N LEU A 39 -5.72 -13.69 -6.82
CA LEU A 39 -5.74 -12.24 -7.06
C LEU A 39 -6.66 -11.50 -6.08
N ARG A 40 -7.87 -12.03 -5.82
CA ARG A 40 -8.79 -11.44 -4.83
C ARG A 40 -8.16 -11.42 -3.43
N ASN A 41 -7.59 -12.53 -2.99
CA ASN A 41 -6.99 -12.63 -1.66
C ASN A 41 -5.78 -11.70 -1.52
N LEU A 42 -4.96 -11.56 -2.57
CA LEU A 42 -3.85 -10.60 -2.60
C LEU A 42 -4.34 -9.16 -2.51
N ALA A 43 -5.40 -8.80 -3.26
CA ALA A 43 -5.98 -7.46 -3.19
C ALA A 43 -6.56 -7.16 -1.79
N ILE A 44 -7.27 -8.11 -1.19
CA ILE A 44 -7.78 -7.99 0.18
C ILE A 44 -6.62 -7.80 1.17
N ALA A 45 -5.55 -8.61 1.07
CA ALA A 45 -4.38 -8.47 1.91
C ALA A 45 -3.73 -7.09 1.77
N THR A 46 -3.62 -6.56 0.55
CA THR A 46 -3.14 -5.20 0.30
C THR A 46 -4.03 -4.16 0.99
N PHE A 47 -5.35 -4.25 0.85
CA PHE A 47 -6.27 -3.29 1.49
C PHE A 47 -6.21 -3.35 3.02
N LEU A 48 -6.12 -4.54 3.60
CA LEU A 48 -6.03 -4.70 5.05
C LEU A 48 -4.70 -4.19 5.62
N LEU A 49 -3.59 -4.38 4.90
CA LEU A 49 -2.29 -3.84 5.32
C LEU A 49 -2.24 -2.31 5.23
N LEU A 50 -2.84 -1.73 4.18
CA LEU A 50 -3.00 -0.28 4.09
C LEU A 50 -3.86 0.23 5.26
N ALA A 51 -5.01 -0.39 5.53
CA ALA A 51 -5.90 0.02 6.62
C ALA A 51 -5.22 -0.10 7.99
N PHE A 52 -4.46 -1.18 8.19
CA PHE A 52 -3.69 -1.39 9.41
C PHE A 52 -2.60 -0.34 9.59
N PHE A 53 -1.92 0.07 8.51
CA PHE A 53 -0.96 1.17 8.58
C PHE A 53 -1.64 2.50 8.94
N GLN A 54 -2.77 2.83 8.30
CA GLN A 54 -3.54 4.03 8.63
C GLN A 54 -3.99 4.04 10.11
N PHE A 55 -4.38 2.88 10.62
CA PHE A 55 -4.69 2.72 12.04
C PHE A 55 -3.46 2.92 12.92
N ALA A 56 -2.31 2.35 12.57
CA ALA A 56 -1.07 2.54 13.31
C ALA A 56 -0.64 4.01 13.36
N GLU A 57 -0.75 4.75 12.26
CA GLU A 57 -0.48 6.20 12.24
C GLU A 57 -1.45 6.99 13.10
N PHE A 58 -2.75 6.64 13.07
CA PHE A 58 -3.73 7.23 13.96
C PHE A 58 -3.36 7.00 15.42
N GLN A 59 -2.91 5.79 15.79
CA GLN A 59 -2.48 5.47 17.15
C GLN A 59 -1.22 6.22 17.58
N VAL A 60 -0.29 6.47 16.67
CA VAL A 60 0.86 7.35 16.93
C VAL A 60 0.41 8.77 17.28
N CYS A 61 -0.59 9.31 16.59
CA CYS A 61 -1.06 10.67 16.78
C CYS A 61 -2.04 10.85 17.94
N ALA A 62 -3.01 9.94 18.07
CA ALA A 62 -4.07 10.01 19.08
C ALA A 62 -3.67 9.34 20.40
N ASN A 63 -2.68 8.44 20.37
CA ASN A 63 -2.14 7.71 21.52
C ASN A 63 -3.21 7.07 22.41
N THR A 64 -4.30 6.56 21.81
CA THR A 64 -5.46 6.05 22.57
C THR A 64 -5.17 4.71 23.25
N LEU A 65 -4.33 3.87 22.65
CA LEU A 65 -3.93 2.55 23.19
C LEU A 65 -2.53 2.56 23.82
N GLY A 66 -1.90 3.75 23.95
CA GLY A 66 -0.53 3.87 24.44
C GLY A 66 0.54 3.42 23.44
N ASN A 67 1.82 3.66 23.81
CA ASN A 67 3.02 3.19 23.10
C ASN A 67 3.09 3.56 21.60
N PRO A 68 3.19 4.86 21.26
CA PRO A 68 3.25 5.31 19.87
C PRO A 68 4.45 4.71 19.10
N GLU A 69 5.56 4.45 19.80
CA GLU A 69 6.75 3.80 19.23
C GLU A 69 6.49 2.34 18.80
N LEU A 70 5.62 1.63 19.51
CA LEU A 70 5.28 0.26 19.14
C LEU A 70 4.36 0.25 17.91
N TRP A 71 3.39 1.18 17.87
CA TRP A 71 2.52 1.36 16.71
C TRP A 71 3.28 1.76 15.46
N SER A 72 4.31 2.61 15.58
CA SER A 72 5.16 2.94 14.42
C SER A 72 5.88 1.71 13.87
N ARG A 73 6.43 0.83 14.73
CA ARG A 73 7.07 -0.42 14.31
C ARG A 73 6.12 -1.37 13.59
N PHE A 74 4.92 -1.55 14.14
CA PHE A 74 3.90 -2.36 13.48
C PHE A 74 3.47 -1.77 12.13
N GLY A 75 3.33 -0.44 12.05
CA GLY A 75 3.08 0.26 10.81
C GLY A 75 4.18 -0.03 9.77
N TYR A 76 5.46 0.12 10.14
CA TYR A 76 6.60 -0.18 9.26
C TYR A 76 6.63 -1.63 8.79
N ALA A 77 6.37 -2.57 9.68
CA ALA A 77 6.28 -3.98 9.33
C ALA A 77 5.18 -4.24 8.28
N ALA A 78 4.02 -3.60 8.43
CA ALA A 78 2.91 -3.74 7.48
C ALA A 78 3.24 -3.15 6.10
N ILE A 79 3.77 -1.93 6.03
CA ILE A 79 4.10 -1.30 4.74
C ILE A 79 5.23 -2.01 4.00
N THR A 80 6.13 -2.66 4.73
CA THR A 80 7.24 -3.43 4.15
C THR A 80 6.74 -4.60 3.27
N LEU A 81 5.56 -5.15 3.58
CA LEU A 81 4.97 -6.25 2.82
C LEU A 81 4.22 -5.78 1.55
N LEU A 82 3.82 -4.51 1.48
CA LEU A 82 2.98 -3.97 0.39
C LEU A 82 3.65 -4.05 -0.99
N PRO A 83 4.93 -3.63 -1.19
CA PRO A 83 5.57 -3.72 -2.51
C PRO A 83 5.62 -5.15 -3.05
N VAL A 84 5.88 -6.12 -2.17
CA VAL A 84 5.98 -7.54 -2.56
C VAL A 84 4.60 -8.11 -2.90
N LEU A 85 3.55 -7.71 -2.18
CA LEU A 85 2.18 -8.01 -2.60
C LEU A 85 1.87 -7.42 -3.97
N GLY A 86 2.33 -6.21 -4.28
CA GLY A 86 2.21 -5.60 -5.60
C GLY A 86 2.84 -6.44 -6.71
N VAL A 87 4.06 -6.95 -6.49
CA VAL A 87 4.72 -7.88 -7.41
C VAL A 87 3.92 -9.17 -7.55
N HIS A 88 3.45 -9.74 -6.44
CA HIS A 88 2.65 -10.97 -6.43
C HIS A 88 1.32 -10.80 -7.19
N VAL A 89 0.65 -9.65 -7.03
CA VAL A 89 -0.55 -9.29 -7.80
C VAL A 89 -0.26 -9.35 -9.30
N ILE A 90 0.81 -8.71 -9.78
CA ILE A 90 1.19 -8.72 -11.20
C ILE A 90 1.53 -10.13 -11.70
N SER A 91 2.29 -10.91 -10.94
CA SER A 91 2.58 -12.30 -11.29
C SER A 91 1.32 -13.15 -11.39
N SER A 92 0.33 -12.91 -10.52
CA SER A 92 -0.95 -13.63 -10.53
C SER A 92 -1.82 -13.29 -11.75
N ILE A 93 -1.74 -12.04 -12.25
CA ILE A 93 -2.45 -11.60 -13.47
C ILE A 93 -1.84 -12.25 -14.72
N SER A 94 -0.51 -12.39 -14.75
CA SER A 94 0.23 -12.98 -15.89
C SER A 94 0.18 -14.51 -15.94
N HIS A 95 -0.25 -15.17 -14.85
CA HIS A 95 -0.06 -16.60 -14.59
C HIS A 95 1.41 -17.08 -14.67
N ARG A 96 2.36 -16.17 -14.85
CA ARG A 96 3.81 -16.42 -14.87
C ARG A 96 4.36 -16.24 -13.47
N HIS A 97 4.37 -17.35 -12.73
CA HIS A 97 4.86 -17.39 -11.36
C HIS A 97 6.35 -17.63 -11.35
N ASN A 98 7.16 -16.56 -11.32
CA ASN A 98 8.56 -16.71 -10.97
C ASN A 98 8.66 -16.94 -9.45
N ARG A 99 8.50 -18.20 -9.04
CA ARG A 99 8.46 -18.60 -7.64
C ARG A 99 9.74 -18.22 -6.89
N GLN A 100 10.90 -18.30 -7.54
CA GLN A 100 12.19 -17.93 -6.93
C GLN A 100 12.23 -16.45 -6.60
N LEU A 101 11.81 -15.58 -7.54
CA LEU A 101 11.73 -14.14 -7.30
C LEU A 101 10.78 -13.83 -6.13
N LEU A 102 9.60 -14.43 -6.10
CA LEU A 102 8.63 -14.19 -5.02
C LEU A 102 9.17 -14.67 -3.67
N ILE A 103 9.79 -15.86 -3.60
CA ILE A 103 10.40 -16.36 -2.37
C ILE A 103 11.48 -15.38 -1.89
N ALA A 104 12.39 -14.95 -2.76
CA ALA A 104 13.44 -14.00 -2.39
C ALA A 104 12.86 -12.69 -1.84
N LEU A 105 11.88 -12.12 -2.53
CA LEU A 105 11.25 -10.86 -2.11
C LEU A 105 10.49 -10.99 -0.79
N TYR A 106 9.72 -12.06 -0.58
CA TYR A 106 9.04 -12.32 0.68
C TYR A 106 10.02 -12.54 1.82
N SER A 107 11.07 -13.32 1.61
CA SER A 107 12.10 -13.57 2.64
C SER A 107 12.76 -12.28 3.09
N ILE A 108 13.16 -11.41 2.15
CA ILE A 108 13.76 -10.11 2.47
C ILE A 108 12.75 -9.21 3.21
N SER A 109 11.50 -9.17 2.76
CA SER A 109 10.46 -8.35 3.40
C SER A 109 10.13 -8.79 4.82
N ILE A 110 10.05 -10.10 5.04
CA ILE A 110 9.81 -10.67 6.36
C ILE A 110 11.01 -10.38 7.28
N ALA A 111 12.24 -10.48 6.77
CA ALA A 111 13.43 -10.10 7.54
C ALA A 111 13.39 -8.63 7.98
N PHE A 112 13.08 -7.70 7.07
CA PHE A 112 12.90 -6.29 7.42
C PHE A 112 11.74 -6.05 8.39
N ALA A 113 10.59 -6.70 8.18
CA ALA A 113 9.44 -6.56 9.05
C ALA A 113 9.74 -7.04 10.48
N LEU A 114 10.39 -8.20 10.61
CA LEU A 114 10.83 -8.73 11.90
C LEU A 114 11.89 -7.84 12.56
N PHE A 115 12.81 -7.29 11.77
CA PHE A 115 13.80 -6.34 12.24
C PHE A 115 13.14 -5.08 12.84
N PHE A 116 12.17 -4.47 12.15
CA PHE A 116 11.45 -3.30 12.68
C PHE A 116 10.66 -3.60 13.94
N ILE A 117 10.05 -4.79 14.05
CA ILE A 117 9.33 -5.19 15.27
C ILE A 117 10.30 -5.41 16.43
N SER A 118 11.45 -6.06 16.17
CA SER A 118 12.35 -6.56 17.21
C SER A 118 13.41 -5.55 17.65
N THR A 119 13.68 -4.50 16.86
CA THR A 119 14.74 -3.52 17.13
C THR A 119 14.15 -2.16 17.49
N PRO A 120 14.09 -1.81 18.79
CA PRO A 120 13.50 -0.55 19.25
C PRO A 120 14.13 0.70 18.66
N ASP A 121 15.45 0.67 18.52
CA ASP A 121 16.26 1.81 18.08
C ASP A 121 16.25 2.02 16.56
N ALA A 122 15.56 1.15 15.80
CA ALA A 122 15.47 1.28 14.35
C ALA A 122 14.69 2.54 13.94
N ILE A 123 13.76 2.99 14.78
CA ILE A 123 12.98 4.21 14.61
C ILE A 123 13.42 5.19 15.72
N GLY A 124 14.28 6.14 15.36
CA GLY A 124 14.92 7.05 16.31
C GLY A 124 13.96 8.04 16.96
N MET A 125 13.04 8.63 16.19
CA MET A 125 11.99 9.51 16.73
C MET A 125 10.68 9.34 15.97
N THR A 126 9.59 9.20 16.71
CA THR A 126 8.22 9.23 16.19
C THR A 126 7.53 10.49 16.70
N ARG A 127 7.12 11.40 15.81
CA ARG A 127 6.38 12.62 16.21
C ARG A 127 5.20 12.88 15.29
N CYS A 128 4.03 13.16 15.89
CA CYS A 128 2.87 13.64 15.14
C CYS A 128 2.97 15.15 14.97
N THR A 129 3.02 15.63 13.72
CA THR A 129 3.07 17.08 13.42
C THR A 129 1.67 17.72 13.31
N GLY A 130 0.61 16.93 13.51
CA GLY A 130 -0.78 17.29 13.21
C GLY A 130 -1.12 17.31 11.71
N ARG A 131 -0.12 17.24 10.82
CA ARG A 131 -0.29 17.21 9.36
C ARG A 131 0.11 15.89 8.71
N TYR A 132 1.06 15.19 9.32
CA TYR A 132 1.60 13.88 8.96
C TYR A 132 2.43 13.34 10.14
N VAL A 133 2.71 12.04 10.15
CA VAL A 133 3.62 11.43 11.13
C VAL A 133 5.04 11.51 10.59
N LEU A 134 5.97 11.94 11.45
CA LEU A 134 7.39 11.87 11.19
C LEU A 134 7.91 10.57 11.78
N PHE A 135 8.53 9.76 10.92
CA PHE A 135 9.23 8.55 11.26
C PHE A 135 10.70 8.70 10.88
N SER A 136 11.53 9.01 11.86
CA SER A 136 12.97 9.15 11.64
C SER A 136 13.64 7.79 11.81
N LEU A 137 14.09 7.17 10.72
CA LEU A 137 14.94 5.98 10.77
C LEU A 137 16.40 6.38 10.99
N GLN A 138 17.18 5.49 11.61
CA GLN A 138 18.63 5.66 11.60
C GLN A 138 19.16 5.72 10.15
N PRO A 139 20.10 6.62 9.81
CA PRO A 139 20.52 6.84 8.42
C PRO A 139 20.99 5.59 7.66
N ALA A 140 21.72 4.70 8.35
CA ALA A 140 22.18 3.44 7.76
C ALA A 140 21.02 2.52 7.38
N ILE A 141 20.02 2.39 8.25
CA ILE A 141 18.83 1.56 8.03
C ILE A 141 17.93 2.21 6.97
N ALA A 142 17.78 3.52 7.03
CA ALA A 142 16.96 4.29 6.10
C ALA A 142 17.39 4.06 4.65
N SER A 143 18.68 4.20 4.35
CA SER A 143 19.21 4.02 2.99
C SER A 143 18.96 2.61 2.44
N MET A 144 19.25 1.57 3.23
CA MET A 144 18.97 0.18 2.87
C MET A 144 17.48 -0.08 2.64
N TYR A 145 16.63 0.42 3.54
CA TYR A 145 15.19 0.25 3.45
C TYR A 145 14.59 0.95 2.22
N TYR A 146 14.99 2.20 1.96
CA TYR A 146 14.51 2.93 0.78
C TYR A 146 15.00 2.31 -0.53
N LEU A 147 16.24 1.82 -0.56
CA LEU A 147 16.76 1.10 -1.72
C LEU A 147 15.95 -0.18 -1.98
N PHE A 148 15.71 -0.98 -0.93
CA PHE A 148 14.86 -2.16 -1.00
C PHE A 148 13.46 -1.79 -1.53
N TYR A 149 12.77 -0.88 -0.85
CA TYR A 149 11.39 -0.51 -1.15
C TYR A 149 11.24 0.00 -2.59
N SER A 150 12.15 0.90 -3.01
CA SER A 150 12.15 1.46 -4.37
C SER A 150 12.47 0.39 -5.43
N THR A 151 13.42 -0.50 -5.15
CA THR A 151 13.77 -1.60 -6.07
C THR A 151 12.59 -2.53 -6.30
N VAL A 152 11.88 -2.93 -5.24
CA VAL A 152 10.72 -3.82 -5.37
C VAL A 152 9.59 -3.15 -6.14
N LEU A 153 9.33 -1.86 -5.89
CA LEU A 153 8.33 -1.10 -6.66
C LEU A 153 8.69 -0.99 -8.14
N LEU A 154 9.97 -0.78 -8.46
CA LEU A 154 10.46 -0.76 -9.84
C LEU A 154 10.33 -2.13 -10.50
N ILE A 155 10.64 -3.22 -9.80
CA ILE A 155 10.44 -4.59 -10.29
C ILE A 155 8.95 -4.83 -10.59
N GLY A 156 8.05 -4.49 -9.68
CA GLY A 156 6.61 -4.67 -9.88
C GLY A 156 6.07 -3.88 -11.07
N THR A 157 6.48 -2.62 -11.20
CA THR A 157 6.08 -1.75 -12.31
C THR A 157 6.70 -2.20 -13.63
N GLY A 158 7.98 -2.57 -13.64
CA GLY A 158 8.68 -3.10 -14.81
C GLY A 158 8.05 -4.40 -15.32
N LEU A 159 7.72 -5.32 -14.41
CA LEU A 159 7.00 -6.55 -14.76
C LEU A 159 5.62 -6.26 -15.38
N ALA A 160 4.88 -5.28 -14.85
CA ALA A 160 3.60 -4.88 -15.42
C ALA A 160 3.76 -4.35 -16.87
N ILE A 161 4.78 -3.54 -17.13
CA ILE A 161 5.07 -2.98 -18.47
C ILE A 161 5.51 -4.09 -19.46
N VAL A 162 6.39 -4.99 -19.03
CA VAL A 162 6.84 -6.12 -19.87
C VAL A 162 5.67 -7.06 -20.18
N ASN A 163 4.84 -7.37 -19.19
CA ASN A 163 3.67 -8.23 -19.42
C ASN A 163 2.61 -7.55 -20.29
N PHE A 164 2.41 -6.23 -20.15
CA PHE A 164 1.53 -5.43 -21.01
C PHE A 164 1.91 -5.54 -22.49
N ARG A 165 3.21 -5.49 -22.80
CA ARG A 165 3.71 -5.59 -24.19
C ARG A 165 3.47 -6.96 -24.83
N ASN A 166 3.42 -8.01 -24.01
CA ASN A 166 3.34 -9.39 -24.46
C ASN A 166 1.91 -9.98 -24.43
N GLU A 167 0.96 -9.32 -23.74
CA GLU A 167 -0.41 -9.82 -23.58
C GLU A 167 -1.32 -9.45 -24.75
N LYS A 168 -2.00 -10.46 -25.31
CA LYS A 168 -2.91 -10.30 -26.46
C LYS A 168 -4.34 -9.95 -26.01
N ARG A 169 -4.75 -10.38 -24.81
CA ARG A 169 -6.11 -10.17 -24.29
C ARG A 169 -6.28 -8.72 -23.81
N GLN A 170 -7.18 -7.97 -24.46
CA GLN A 170 -7.39 -6.55 -24.17
C GLN A 170 -7.75 -6.28 -22.69
N ASN A 171 -8.61 -7.08 -22.07
CA ASN A 171 -9.01 -6.88 -20.66
C ASN A 171 -7.81 -6.94 -19.69
N ILE A 172 -6.92 -7.91 -19.88
CA ILE A 172 -5.73 -8.09 -19.04
C ILE A 172 -4.70 -7.02 -19.34
N ARG A 173 -4.57 -6.64 -20.61
CA ARG A 173 -3.73 -5.53 -21.03
C ARG A 173 -4.15 -4.22 -20.35
N HIS A 174 -5.46 -3.94 -20.28
CA HIS A 174 -5.98 -2.81 -19.51
C HIS A 174 -5.70 -2.94 -18.01
N ALA A 175 -5.75 -4.15 -17.44
CA ALA A 175 -5.42 -4.36 -16.03
C ALA A 175 -3.96 -3.97 -15.71
N TYR A 176 -3.01 -4.29 -16.59
CA TYR A 176 -1.62 -3.84 -16.44
C TYR A 176 -1.47 -2.32 -16.53
N ILE A 177 -2.16 -1.68 -17.48
CA ILE A 177 -2.15 -0.20 -17.59
C ILE A 177 -2.67 0.40 -16.29
N TRP A 178 -3.82 -0.06 -15.81
CA TRP A 178 -4.41 0.45 -14.57
C TRP A 178 -3.48 0.22 -13.39
N PHE A 179 -2.83 -0.94 -13.29
CA PHE A 179 -1.83 -1.17 -12.25
C PHE A 179 -0.69 -0.15 -12.30
N VAL A 180 -0.11 0.10 -13.48
CA VAL A 180 0.97 1.10 -13.66
C VAL A 180 0.47 2.50 -13.31
N VAL A 181 -0.72 2.89 -13.76
CA VAL A 181 -1.33 4.19 -13.43
C VAL A 181 -1.51 4.33 -11.92
N GLY A 182 -2.01 3.29 -11.25
CA GLY A 182 -2.15 3.27 -9.80
C GLY A 182 -0.80 3.38 -9.09
N SER A 183 0.22 2.65 -9.55
CA SER A 183 1.57 2.72 -8.99
C SER A 183 2.18 4.12 -9.14
N LEU A 184 2.02 4.74 -10.30
CA LEU A 184 2.50 6.10 -10.55
C LEU A 184 1.73 7.14 -9.74
N ALA A 185 0.44 6.91 -9.47
CA ALA A 185 -0.40 7.86 -8.72
C ALA A 185 0.09 8.13 -7.29
N PHE A 186 0.80 7.18 -6.65
CA PHE A 186 1.44 7.43 -5.35
C PHE A 186 2.95 7.65 -5.46
N CYS A 187 3.64 7.03 -6.42
CA CYS A 187 5.08 7.21 -6.61
C CYS A 187 5.45 8.61 -7.11
N LEU A 188 4.74 9.15 -8.11
CA LEU A 188 5.10 10.44 -8.72
C LEU A 188 4.93 11.62 -7.76
N PRO A 189 3.79 11.81 -7.06
CA PRO A 189 3.66 12.92 -6.11
C PRO A 189 4.71 12.85 -5.00
N THR A 190 4.96 11.64 -4.49
CA THR A 190 5.98 11.40 -3.46
C THR A 190 7.38 11.73 -3.96
N GLY A 191 7.74 11.28 -5.17
CA GLY A 191 9.04 11.55 -5.78
C GLY A 191 9.26 13.04 -6.05
N ILE A 192 8.22 13.76 -6.50
CA ILE A 192 8.27 15.22 -6.68
C ILE A 192 8.52 15.93 -5.35
N ILE A 193 7.81 15.53 -4.29
CA ILE A 193 8.02 16.10 -2.94
C ILE A 193 9.45 15.85 -2.47
N TYR A 194 9.97 14.64 -2.69
CA TYR A 194 11.35 14.29 -2.33
C TYR A 194 12.39 15.14 -3.05
N ILE A 195 12.25 15.32 -4.37
CA ILE A 195 13.19 16.12 -5.17
C ILE A 195 13.16 17.59 -4.72
N LEU A 196 11.99 18.14 -4.44
CA LEU A 196 11.85 19.54 -4.02
C LEU A 196 12.29 19.77 -2.57
N ARG A 197 12.15 18.77 -1.70
CA ARG A 197 12.46 18.87 -0.26
C ARG A 197 13.04 17.56 0.27
N PRO A 198 14.35 17.30 0.06
CA PRO A 198 15.00 16.07 0.52
C PRO A 198 15.00 15.91 2.04
N SER A 199 14.83 16.99 2.81
CA SER A 199 14.64 16.96 4.27
C SER A 199 13.31 16.33 4.72
N SER A 200 12.43 15.93 3.79
CA SER A 200 11.11 15.35 4.08
C SER A 200 11.10 13.81 4.12
N LEU A 201 12.27 13.16 4.10
CA LEU A 201 12.40 11.69 4.11
C LEU A 201 11.56 11.04 5.22
N ASP A 202 11.59 11.63 6.42
CA ASP A 202 10.88 11.12 7.59
C ASP A 202 9.35 11.17 7.46
N SER A 203 8.81 11.93 6.51
CA SER A 203 7.37 12.05 6.24
C SER A 203 6.89 11.22 5.05
N LEU A 204 7.81 10.61 4.30
CA LEU A 204 7.47 9.86 3.08
C LEU A 204 6.49 8.71 3.33
N PRO A 205 6.61 7.87 4.38
CA PRO A 205 5.67 6.76 4.58
C PRO A 205 4.21 7.22 4.69
N SER A 206 3.96 8.28 5.48
CA SER A 206 2.63 8.87 5.63
C SER A 206 2.09 9.43 4.31
N ILE A 207 2.94 10.16 3.58
CA ILE A 207 2.57 10.77 2.30
C ILE A 207 2.23 9.70 1.26
N MET A 208 3.09 8.69 1.12
CA MET A 208 2.89 7.58 0.20
C MET A 208 1.58 6.85 0.49
N CYS A 209 1.28 6.60 1.76
CA CYS A 209 0.11 5.82 2.12
C CYS A 209 -1.20 6.57 1.87
N GLY A 210 -1.30 7.87 2.14
CA GLY A 210 -2.53 8.59 1.81
C GLY A 210 -2.76 8.72 0.29
N PHE A 211 -1.71 8.67 -0.54
CA PHE A 211 -1.89 8.47 -2.00
C PHE A 211 -2.14 7.01 -2.38
N ALA A 212 -1.74 6.05 -1.57
CA ALA A 212 -1.95 4.62 -1.82
C ALA A 212 -3.45 4.23 -1.80
N VAL A 213 -4.33 5.03 -1.19
CA VAL A 213 -5.79 4.89 -1.37
C VAL A 213 -6.19 4.98 -2.84
N LEU A 214 -5.53 5.81 -3.66
CA LEU A 214 -5.79 5.86 -5.10
C LEU A 214 -5.42 4.53 -5.77
N PHE A 215 -4.29 3.94 -5.38
CA PHE A 215 -3.92 2.61 -5.83
C PHE A 215 -4.94 1.56 -5.36
N ALA A 216 -5.45 1.67 -4.13
CA ALA A 216 -6.48 0.77 -3.62
C ALA A 216 -7.78 0.84 -4.45
N PHE A 217 -8.24 2.04 -4.79
CA PHE A 217 -9.38 2.23 -5.70
C PHE A 217 -9.12 1.64 -7.09
N VAL A 218 -7.94 1.86 -7.66
CA VAL A 218 -7.59 1.32 -8.97
C VAL A 218 -7.54 -0.21 -8.94
N LEU A 219 -6.92 -0.80 -7.91
CA LEU A 219 -6.85 -2.24 -7.73
C LEU A 219 -8.25 -2.85 -7.55
N GLY A 220 -9.07 -2.24 -6.70
CA GLY A 220 -10.40 -2.73 -6.33
C GLY A 220 -11.46 -2.56 -7.42
N LEU A 221 -11.48 -1.40 -8.10
CA LEU A 221 -12.55 -1.00 -9.02
C LEU A 221 -12.18 -1.11 -10.50
N ARG A 222 -10.90 -1.29 -10.84
CA ARG A 222 -10.46 -1.47 -12.24
C ARG A 222 -9.78 -2.81 -12.45
N VAL A 223 -8.70 -3.09 -11.71
CA VAL A 223 -7.89 -4.31 -11.93
C VAL A 223 -8.70 -5.57 -11.60
N LEU A 224 -9.33 -5.63 -10.42
CA LEU A 224 -10.14 -6.80 -10.02
C LEU A 224 -11.32 -7.08 -10.97
N PRO A 225 -12.15 -6.10 -11.41
CA PRO A 225 -13.19 -6.35 -12.40
C PRO A 225 -12.70 -6.86 -13.77
N LEU A 226 -11.50 -6.44 -14.20
CA LEU A 226 -10.96 -6.81 -15.52
C LEU A 226 -10.40 -8.24 -15.57
N VAL A 227 -9.94 -8.76 -14.42
CA VAL A 227 -9.25 -10.06 -14.35
C VAL A 227 -10.02 -11.08 -13.49
N GLY A 228 -10.65 -10.62 -12.41
CA GLY A 228 -11.36 -11.46 -11.44
C GLY A 228 -12.70 -11.97 -11.97
N LYS A 229 -12.98 -13.25 -11.70
CA LYS A 229 -14.31 -13.82 -11.93
C LYS A 229 -15.29 -13.31 -10.88
N GLN A 230 -16.26 -12.53 -11.34
CA GLN A 230 -17.33 -12.01 -10.50
C GLN A 230 -18.25 -13.15 -10.01
N ASN A 231 -18.80 -12.98 -8.80
CA ASN A 231 -19.98 -13.70 -8.39
C ASN A 231 -21.13 -13.14 -9.24
N THR A 232 -21.52 -13.83 -10.32
CA THR A 232 -22.76 -13.51 -11.03
C THR A 232 -23.91 -13.76 -10.06
N PRO A 233 -24.80 -12.80 -9.79
CA PRO A 233 -26.11 -13.16 -9.29
C PRO A 233 -26.74 -14.05 -10.36
N VAL A 234 -27.37 -15.15 -9.95
CA VAL A 234 -28.20 -15.97 -10.85
C VAL A 234 -29.26 -15.03 -11.42
N ARG A 235 -29.02 -14.51 -12.62
CA ARG A 235 -30.02 -13.73 -13.35
C ARG A 235 -31.03 -14.77 -13.80
N ASN A 236 -32.10 -14.94 -13.03
CA ASN A 236 -33.27 -15.72 -13.46
C ASN A 236 -33.68 -15.16 -14.82
N LYS A 237 -33.38 -15.90 -15.87
CA LYS A 237 -33.96 -15.72 -17.19
C LYS A 237 -35.40 -16.20 -17.05
N THR A 238 -36.30 -15.32 -16.62
CA THR A 238 -37.72 -15.52 -16.90
C THR A 238 -37.88 -15.45 -18.41
N ARG A 239 -38.22 -16.61 -18.97
CA ARG A 239 -38.71 -16.82 -20.33
C ARG A 239 -39.95 -15.98 -20.59
#